data_AF-A0A0D5A1C8-F1
#
_entry.id   AF-A0A0D5A1C8-F1
#
_cell.length_a   1.000
_cell.length_b   1.000
_cell.length_c   1.000
_cell.angle_alpha   90.00
_cell.angle_beta   90.00
_cell.angle_gamma   90.00
#
_symmetry.space_group_name_H-M   'P 1'
#
loop_
_entity.id
_entity.type
_entity.pdbx_description
1 polymer ?
#
loop_
_entity_poly.entity_id
_entity_poly.type
_entity_poly.pdbx_seq_one_letter_code
_entity_poly.pdbx_strand_id
1 'polypeptide(L)' 'MKNPDMVAFTMGLVALSLMREGWPVSDAALLERLNEIAENEPASRITPDMARNALDALRIMEVSALLRLVQSMPATVRPI' A
#
# COMPACT_ATOMS: atom_id res chain seq x y z
N MET A 1 -10.61 9.74 -9.01
CA MET A 1 -9.70 10.13 -7.90
C MET A 1 -9.80 9.07 -6.83
N LYS A 2 -8.66 8.50 -6.40
CA LYS A 2 -8.63 7.61 -5.23
C LYS A 2 -8.92 8.45 -3.99
N ASN A 3 -9.94 8.09 -3.21
CA ASN A 3 -10.30 8.82 -2.00
C ASN A 3 -9.28 8.51 -0.90
N PRO A 4 -8.48 9.50 -0.43
CA PRO A 4 -7.42 9.26 0.56
C PRO A 4 -7.97 8.73 1.88
N ASP A 5 -9.19 9.13 2.28
CA ASP A 5 -9.82 8.66 3.51
C ASP A 5 -10.16 7.16 3.42
N MET A 6 -10.60 6.71 2.24
CA MET A 6 -10.88 5.30 1.98
C MET A 6 -9.60 4.46 2.02
N VAL A 7 -8.48 4.97 1.47
CA VAL A 7 -7.17 4.30 1.54
C VAL A 7 -6.70 4.19 2.98
N ALA A 8 -6.73 5.28 3.75
CA ALA A 8 -6.33 5.28 5.15
C ALA A 8 -7.18 4.33 6.00
N PHE A 9 -8.49 4.33 5.80
CA PHE A 9 -9.41 3.41 6.47
C PHE A 9 -9.11 1.94 6.13
N THR A 10 -8.86 1.65 4.84
CA THR A 10 -8.52 0.30 4.38
C THR A 10 -7.22 -0.19 5.02
N MET A 11 -6.17 0.63 5.00
CA MET A 11 -4.89 0.33 5.65
C MET A 11 -5.04 0.06 7.15
N GLY A 12 -5.85 0.88 7.85
CA GLY A 12 -6.12 0.69 9.27
C GLY A 12 -6.82 -0.63 9.58
N LEU A 13 -7.80 -1.04 8.75
CA LEU A 13 -8.49 -2.33 8.92
C LEU A 13 -7.57 -3.52 8.64
N VAL A 14 -6.70 -3.45 7.63
CA VAL A 14 -5.71 -4.50 7.34
C VAL A 14 -4.74 -4.64 8.50
N ALA A 15 -4.17 -3.53 8.98
CA ALA A 15 -3.28 -3.54 10.14
C ALA A 15 -3.95 -4.15 11.38
N LEU A 16 -5.22 -3.80 11.63
CA LEU A 16 -6.00 -4.38 12.73
C LEU A 16 -6.22 -5.89 12.53
N SER A 17 -6.45 -6.37 11.31
CA SER A 17 -6.59 -7.80 11.02
C SER A 17 -5.31 -8.55 11.37
N LEU A 18 -4.15 -8.04 10.93
CA LEU A 18 -2.85 -8.62 11.22
C LEU A 18 -2.60 -8.70 12.74
N MET A 19 -2.86 -7.60 13.47
CA MET A 19 -2.72 -7.57 14.93
C MET A 19 -3.61 -8.60 15.62
N ARG A 20 -4.86 -8.76 15.16
CA ARG A 20 -5.82 -9.72 15.74
C ARG A 20 -5.40 -11.17 15.52
N GLU A 21 -4.72 -11.44 14.42
CA GLU A 21 -4.22 -12.77 14.05
C GLU A 21 -2.81 -13.04 14.61
N GLY A 22 -2.22 -12.08 15.34
CA GLY A 22 -0.88 -12.21 15.92
C GLY A 22 0.25 -12.03 14.91
N TRP A 23 -0.04 -11.51 13.72
CA TRP A 23 0.96 -11.24 12.70
C TRP A 23 1.61 -9.87 12.90
N PRO A 24 2.90 -9.73 12.55
CA PRO A 24 3.58 -8.44 12.60
C PRO A 24 2.96 -7.46 11.62
N VAL A 25 2.82 -6.20 12.04
CA VAL A 25 2.38 -5.09 11.16
C VAL A 25 3.62 -4.48 10.51
N SER A 26 4.05 -5.09 9.42
CA SER A 26 5.14 -4.62 8.56
C SER A 26 4.64 -4.27 7.17
N ASP A 27 5.41 -3.48 6.42
CA ASP A 27 5.06 -3.11 5.03
C ASP A 27 4.82 -4.35 4.17
N ALA A 28 5.66 -5.38 4.30
CA ALA A 28 5.51 -6.64 3.58
C ALA A 28 4.20 -7.37 3.95
N ALA A 29 3.88 -7.48 5.23
CA ALA A 29 2.66 -8.14 5.69
C ALA A 29 1.39 -7.39 5.29
N LEU A 30 1.43 -6.05 5.30
CA LEU A 30 0.34 -5.19 4.81
C LEU A 30 0.12 -5.41 3.31
N LEU A 31 1.19 -5.41 2.52
CA LEU A 31 1.12 -5.65 1.07
C LEU A 31 0.60 -7.04 0.75
N GLU A 32 1.11 -8.07 1.43
CA GLU A 32 0.68 -9.45 1.27
C GLU A 32 -0.83 -9.59 1.56
N ARG A 33 -1.29 -9.12 2.71
CA ARG A 33 -2.72 -9.18 3.07
C ARG A 33 -3.60 -8.38 2.11
N LEU A 34 -3.15 -7.23 1.63
CA LEU A 34 -3.89 -6.47 0.62
C LEU A 34 -4.00 -7.22 -0.71
N ASN A 35 -2.94 -7.90 -1.15
CA ASN A 35 -2.98 -8.73 -2.35
C ASN A 35 -3.94 -9.92 -2.15
N GLU A 36 -3.88 -10.60 -1.00
CA GLU A 36 -4.81 -11.68 -0.66
C GLU A 36 -6.27 -11.22 -0.76
N ILE A 37 -6.63 -10.05 -0.23
CA ILE A 37 -7.99 -9.49 -0.28
C ILE A 37 -8.37 -9.05 -1.70
N ALA A 38 -7.41 -8.57 -2.49
CA ALA A 38 -7.66 -8.15 -3.86
C ALA A 38 -7.91 -9.33 -4.82
N GLU A 39 -7.35 -10.51 -4.50
CA GLU A 39 -7.40 -11.74 -5.29
C GLU A 39 -8.49 -12.72 -4.83
N ASN A 40 -8.70 -12.86 -3.52
CA ASN A 40 -9.70 -13.76 -2.94
C ASN A 40 -10.89 -12.96 -2.42
N GLU A 41 -12.09 -13.48 -2.67
CA GLU A 41 -13.37 -12.89 -2.26
C GLU A 41 -13.39 -12.39 -0.80
N PRO A 42 -14.21 -11.36 -0.49
CA PRO A 42 -13.97 -10.40 0.59
C PRO A 42 -13.67 -11.04 1.95
N ALA A 43 -12.45 -10.84 2.43
CA ALA A 43 -12.14 -10.99 3.84
C ALA A 43 -12.63 -9.74 4.59
N SER A 44 -13.71 -9.89 5.37
CA SER A 44 -14.21 -8.84 6.28
C SER A 44 -14.91 -7.65 5.57
N ARG A 45 -14.79 -6.44 6.16
CA ARG A 45 -15.34 -5.15 5.71
C ARG A 45 -14.56 -4.50 4.57
N ILE A 46 -13.47 -5.13 4.12
CA ILE A 46 -12.63 -4.62 3.05
C ILE A 46 -13.02 -5.36 1.77
N THR A 47 -13.48 -4.62 0.77
CA THR A 47 -13.77 -5.19 -0.55
C THR A 47 -12.49 -5.32 -1.37
N PRO A 48 -12.46 -6.21 -2.38
CA PRO A 48 -11.32 -6.32 -3.30
C PRO A 48 -10.95 -4.97 -3.94
N ASP A 49 -11.92 -4.14 -4.29
CA ASP A 49 -11.66 -2.81 -4.87
C ASP A 49 -11.05 -1.83 -3.87
N MET A 50 -11.42 -1.89 -2.59
CA MET A 50 -10.76 -1.10 -1.54
C MET A 50 -9.30 -1.51 -1.40
N ALA A 51 -9.02 -2.82 -1.40
CA ALA A 51 -7.66 -3.34 -1.32
C ALA A 51 -6.82 -2.93 -2.55
N ARG A 52 -7.37 -3.04 -3.77
CA ARG A 52 -6.72 -2.57 -5.00
C ARG A 52 -6.40 -1.08 -4.95
N ASN A 53 -7.35 -0.25 -4.50
CA ASN A 53 -7.13 1.18 -4.35
C ASN A 53 -6.00 1.52 -3.38
N ALA A 54 -5.89 0.76 -2.28
CA ALA A 54 -4.81 0.93 -1.31
C ALA A 54 -3.44 0.50 -1.88
N LEU A 55 -3.36 -0.67 -2.54
CA LEU A 55 -2.15 -1.15 -3.22
C LEU A 55 -1.63 -0.13 -4.23
N ASP A 56 -2.54 0.40 -5.03
CA ASP A 56 -2.25 1.41 -6.02
C ASP A 56 -1.73 2.72 -5.41
N ALA A 57 -2.27 3.14 -4.27
CA ALA A 57 -1.81 4.33 -3.56
C ALA A 57 -0.39 4.13 -3.01
N LEU A 58 -0.08 2.94 -2.47
CA LEU A 58 1.25 2.59 -2.00
C LEU A 58 2.27 2.61 -3.16
N ARG A 59 1.92 2.08 -4.33
CA ARG A 59 2.77 2.13 -5.53
C ARG A 59 3.06 3.56 -5.98
N ILE A 60 2.07 4.45 -5.95
CA ILE A 60 2.27 5.87 -6.29
C ILE A 60 3.21 6.55 -5.29
N MET A 61 3.09 6.22 -4.00
CA MET A 61 3.97 6.76 -2.97
C MET A 61 5.43 6.31 -3.17
N GLU A 62 5.68 5.04 -3.47
CA GLU A 62 7.03 4.54 -3.76
C GLU A 62 7.65 5.21 -4.98
N VAL A 63 6.89 5.30 -6.08
CA VAL A 63 7.35 5.98 -7.30
C VAL A 63 7.66 7.46 -7.01
N SER A 64 6.84 8.12 -6.21
CA SER A 64 7.06 9.52 -5.82
C SER A 64 8.31 9.69 -4.96
N ALA A 65 8.57 8.76 -4.03
CA ALA A 65 9.79 8.76 -3.22
C ALA A 65 11.03 8.52 -4.07
N LEU A 66 10.97 7.58 -5.01
CA LEU A 66 12.05 7.27 -5.94
C LEU A 66 12.36 8.44 -6.89
N LEU A 67 11.32 9.11 -7.42
CA LEU A 67 11.50 10.31 -8.25
C LEU A 67 12.16 11.45 -7.47
N ARG A 68 11.76 11.67 -6.21
CA ARG A 68 12.40 12.68 -5.35
C ARG A 68 13.86 12.36 -5.08
N LEU A 69 14.20 11.08 -4.90
CA LEU A 69 15.58 10.64 -4.74
C LEU A 69 16.39 10.89 -6.02
N VAL A 70 15.86 10.54 -7.20
CA VAL A 70 16.53 10.81 -8.48
C VAL A 70 16.72 12.32 -8.72
N GLN A 71 15.75 13.13 -8.31
CA GLN A 71 15.84 14.59 -8.41
C GLN A 71 16.85 15.20 -7.45
N SER A 72 17.03 14.61 -6.25
CA SER A 72 18.02 15.06 -5.26
C SER A 72 19.45 14.60 -5.57
N MET A 73 19.63 13.67 -6.52
CA MET A 73 20.97 13.28 -6.99
C MET A 73 21.64 14.43 -7.76
N PRO A 74 22.95 14.68 -7.52
CA PRO A 74 23.72 15.62 -8.30
C PRO A 74 23.74 15.21 -9.78
N ALA A 75 23.79 16.19 -10.69
CA ALA A 75 23.63 15.98 -12.14
C ALA A 75 24.62 14.96 -12.74
N THR A 76 25.75 14.71 -12.07
CA THR A 76 26.77 13.72 -12.44
C THR A 76 26.36 12.26 -12.23
N VAL A 77 25.25 11.96 -11.54
CA VAL A 77 24.86 10.59 -11.14
C VAL A 77 23.53 10.15 -11.77
N ARG A 78 22.84 11.02 -12.53
CA ARG A 78 21.58 10.65 -13.19
C ARG A 78 21.84 9.67 -14.35
N PRO A 79 21.18 8.51 -14.41
CA PRO A 79 21.28 7.63 -15.56
C PRO A 79 20.66 8.30 -16.80
N ILE A 80 21.32 8.14 -17.94
CA ILE A 80 20.96 8.69 -19.26
C ILE A 80 19.70 8.02 -19.79
#